data_AF-A0A5B8TBY8-F1
#
_entry.id   AF-A0A5B8TBY8-F1
#
_cell.length_a   1.000
_cell.length_b   1.000
_cell.length_c   1.000
_cell.angle_alpha   90.00
_cell.angle_beta   90.00
_cell.angle_gamma   90.00
#
_symmetry.space_group_name_H-M   'P 1'
#
loop_
_entity.id
_entity.type
_entity.pdbx_description
1 polymer ?
#
loop_
_entity_poly.entity_id
_entity_poly.type
_entity_poly.pdbx_seq_one_letter_code
_entity_poly.pdbx_strand_id
1 'polypeptide(L)'
;MLNWIFVGLNIFVAVVMAATAMLPAKPHKNVILETTLPGAQLKHPAVRQLTQQYTKQLWWLALFFSLVGLPLIFVHFDSLALLYFVLLLFGLIGAFYGTEVHFIHKMNRLKRQQGWALPATTEKVVDTQLVLTKNRRLLSLNWFGGSGSLLLIGLVSNYFTLGWATSWPLMLALLLCWGLFLLLYWVVAALPVRALTTQPEHDRSLNDAYRQTWSRQMVIGSYMLGVLPLVVTLTTITFSIIYVYLVLVIIFCVYLVYDLIRERNFEDRLLGEFALKTTTDEDRFWRYAMYNNPSDRRLFVPDRVGTNISLNLGRPAGKIIGGVTLVLVLGLLFGVVGNLLALDFGGGGIRASATTEQVTLKAPGTATSQIKRQQIK
;
A
#
# COMPACT_ATOMS: atom_id res chain seq x y z
N MET A 1 -17.83 -12.64 -17.44
CA MET A 1 -17.84 -11.27 -16.85
C MET A 1 -16.60 -11.00 -15.99
N LEU A 2 -16.09 -11.99 -15.24
CA LEU A 2 -14.92 -11.83 -14.38
C LEU A 2 -13.62 -11.45 -15.13
N ASN A 3 -13.41 -11.97 -16.34
CA ASN A 3 -12.23 -11.62 -17.16
C ASN A 3 -12.12 -10.12 -17.48
N TRP A 4 -13.24 -9.46 -17.75
CA TRP A 4 -13.27 -8.01 -18.00
C TRP A 4 -12.87 -7.22 -16.75
N ILE A 5 -13.20 -7.73 -15.56
CA ILE A 5 -12.76 -7.15 -14.29
C ILE A 5 -11.24 -7.28 -14.15
N PHE A 6 -10.65 -8.45 -14.45
CA PHE A 6 -9.20 -8.63 -14.39
C PHE A 6 -8.45 -7.72 -15.37
N VAL A 7 -8.96 -7.55 -16.59
CA VAL A 7 -8.37 -6.62 -17.58
C VAL A 7 -8.47 -5.19 -17.11
N GLY A 8 -9.66 -4.75 -16.69
CA GLY A 8 -9.87 -3.40 -16.17
C GLY A 8 -8.99 -3.11 -14.95
N LEU A 9 -8.88 -4.07 -14.03
CA LEU A 9 -8.02 -3.99 -12.86
C LEU A 9 -6.53 -3.94 -13.24
N ASN A 10 -6.09 -4.75 -14.21
CA ASN A 10 -4.71 -4.75 -14.67
C ASN A 10 -4.31 -3.39 -15.28
N ILE A 11 -5.14 -2.84 -16.17
CA ILE A 11 -4.94 -1.52 -16.77
C ILE A 11 -4.91 -0.45 -15.68
N PHE A 12 -5.88 -0.49 -14.75
CA PHE A 12 -5.95 0.45 -13.65
C PHE A 12 -4.67 0.41 -12.78
N VAL A 13 -4.24 -0.78 -12.36
CA VAL A 13 -3.01 -0.96 -11.57
C VAL A 13 -1.79 -0.46 -12.33
N ALA A 14 -1.66 -0.77 -13.63
CA ALA A 14 -0.54 -0.33 -14.45
C ALA A 14 -0.44 1.20 -14.54
N VAL A 15 -1.57 1.88 -14.76
CA VAL A 15 -1.66 3.34 -14.83
C VAL A 15 -1.36 3.98 -13.47
N VAL A 16 -1.95 3.46 -12.39
CA VAL A 16 -1.71 3.96 -11.03
C VAL A 16 -0.24 3.77 -10.65
N MET A 17 0.36 2.63 -10.96
CA MET A 17 1.79 2.40 -10.69
C MET A 17 2.70 3.31 -11.48
N ALA A 18 2.40 3.64 -12.74
CA ALA A 18 3.14 4.69 -13.46
C ALA A 18 3.00 6.05 -12.79
N ALA A 19 1.77 6.44 -12.41
CA ALA A 19 1.54 7.73 -11.76
C ALA A 19 2.28 7.86 -10.42
N THR A 20 2.30 6.80 -9.60
CA THR A 20 2.98 6.81 -8.28
C THR A 20 4.49 6.64 -8.41
N ALA A 21 4.99 5.76 -9.29
CA ALA A 21 6.42 5.56 -9.53
C ALA A 21 7.09 6.77 -10.20
N MET A 22 6.33 7.75 -10.69
CA MET A 22 6.87 9.03 -11.15
C MET A 22 7.26 9.97 -10.00
N LEU A 23 6.81 9.74 -8.77
CA LEU A 23 7.09 10.63 -7.63
C LEU A 23 8.58 10.85 -7.35
N PRO A 24 9.47 9.84 -7.42
CA PRO A 24 10.93 10.01 -7.33
C PRO A 24 11.51 10.94 -8.41
N ALA A 25 10.87 11.05 -9.57
CA ALA A 25 11.33 11.92 -10.67
C ALA A 25 11.08 13.41 -10.41
N LYS A 26 10.27 13.73 -9.40
CA LYS A 26 9.97 15.10 -8.98
C LYS A 26 10.82 15.44 -7.75
N PRO A 27 11.66 16.48 -7.80
CA PRO A 27 12.46 16.90 -6.66
C PRO A 27 11.63 17.06 -5.38
N HIS A 28 12.19 16.61 -4.26
CA HIS A 28 11.65 16.82 -2.91
C HIS A 28 12.81 16.75 -1.92
N LYS A 29 12.98 17.73 -1.02
CA LYS A 29 14.09 17.76 -0.05
C LYS A 29 15.49 17.60 -0.69
N ASN A 30 15.73 18.21 -1.85
CA ASN A 30 16.96 18.03 -2.65
C ASN A 30 17.27 16.57 -3.08
N VAL A 31 16.28 15.67 -2.96
CA VAL A 31 16.34 14.30 -3.45
C VAL A 31 15.59 14.21 -4.78
N ILE A 32 16.21 13.55 -5.75
CA ILE A 32 15.60 13.20 -7.05
C ILE A 32 16.13 11.84 -7.50
N LEU A 33 15.24 10.95 -7.95
CA LEU A 33 15.55 9.55 -8.26
C LEU A 33 16.39 8.90 -7.14
N GLU A 34 15.89 8.98 -5.90
CA GLU A 34 16.55 8.48 -4.67
C GLU A 34 18.00 8.94 -4.48
N THR A 35 18.40 10.05 -5.09
CA THR A 35 19.77 10.58 -5.04
C THR A 35 19.75 12.01 -4.53
N THR A 36 20.57 12.32 -3.53
CA THR A 36 20.68 13.69 -3.01
C THR A 36 21.58 14.52 -3.92
N LEU A 37 21.07 15.65 -4.43
CA LEU A 37 21.82 16.60 -5.26
C LEU A 37 21.85 17.99 -4.61
N PRO A 38 22.88 18.83 -4.87
CA PRO A 38 22.84 20.24 -4.51
C PRO A 38 21.63 20.93 -5.15
N GLY A 39 20.93 21.81 -4.41
CA GLY A 39 19.71 22.47 -4.88
C GLY A 39 19.86 23.20 -6.22
N ALA A 40 21.03 23.80 -6.48
CA ALA A 40 21.35 24.46 -7.75
C ALA A 40 21.34 23.49 -8.96
N GLN A 41 21.64 22.21 -8.75
CA GLN A 41 21.77 21.21 -9.81
C GLN A 41 20.49 20.42 -10.08
N LEU A 42 19.44 20.59 -9.27
CA LEU A 42 18.14 19.94 -9.50
C LEU A 42 17.51 20.30 -10.85
N LYS A 43 17.81 21.51 -11.36
CA LYS A 43 17.33 22.01 -12.66
C LYS A 43 18.33 21.79 -13.79
N HIS A 44 19.46 21.11 -13.54
CA HIS A 44 20.50 20.89 -14.53
C HIS A 44 19.94 20.11 -15.75
N PRO A 45 20.29 20.46 -17.00
CA PRO A 45 19.74 19.82 -18.20
C PRO A 45 19.90 18.29 -18.21
N ALA A 46 21.05 17.77 -17.78
CA ALA A 46 21.29 16.32 -17.68
C ALA A 46 20.36 15.61 -16.67
N VAL A 47 20.04 16.28 -15.55
CA VAL A 47 19.09 15.76 -14.55
C VAL A 47 17.68 15.71 -15.13
N ARG A 48 17.25 16.78 -15.81
CA ARG A 48 15.95 16.86 -16.48
C ARG A 48 15.80 15.82 -17.59
N GLN A 49 16.84 15.61 -18.39
CA GLN A 49 16.82 14.58 -19.43
C GLN A 49 16.66 13.18 -18.84
N LEU A 50 17.38 12.89 -17.75
CA LEU A 50 17.31 11.58 -17.09
C LEU A 50 15.92 11.33 -16.47
N THR A 51 15.31 12.34 -15.85
CA THR A 51 13.97 12.21 -15.26
C THR A 51 12.89 12.08 -16.33
N GLN A 52 13.02 12.75 -17.48
CA GLN A 52 12.12 12.58 -18.63
C GLN A 52 12.22 11.18 -19.25
N GLN A 53 13.43 10.63 -19.37
CA GLN A 53 13.62 9.25 -19.84
C GLN A 53 12.97 8.25 -18.89
N TYR A 54 13.14 8.46 -17.59
CA TYR A 54 12.53 7.63 -16.55
C TYR A 54 11.00 7.65 -16.64
N THR A 55 10.38 8.84 -16.63
CA THR A 55 8.92 8.97 -16.69
C THR A 55 8.34 8.37 -17.98
N LYS A 56 9.01 8.58 -19.12
CA LYS A 56 8.63 7.97 -20.41
C LYS A 56 8.69 6.44 -20.34
N GLN A 57 9.72 5.87 -19.72
CA GLN A 57 9.86 4.42 -19.58
C GLN A 57 8.76 3.82 -18.68
N LEU A 58 8.35 4.51 -17.61
CA LEU A 58 7.24 4.08 -16.77
C LEU A 58 5.91 4.00 -17.54
N TRP A 59 5.61 4.98 -18.39
CA TRP A 59 4.41 4.94 -19.23
C TRP A 59 4.46 3.86 -20.30
N TRP A 60 5.64 3.59 -20.87
CA TRP A 60 5.83 2.45 -21.77
C TRP A 60 5.60 1.12 -21.06
N LEU A 61 6.08 0.97 -19.82
CA LEU A 61 5.79 -0.22 -19.01
C LEU A 61 4.30 -0.34 -18.72
N ALA A 62 3.63 0.74 -18.32
CA ALA A 62 2.19 0.72 -18.09
C ALA A 62 1.42 0.29 -19.35
N LEU A 63 1.77 0.85 -20.51
CA LEU A 63 1.16 0.46 -21.79
C LEU A 63 1.46 -1.00 -22.13
N PHE A 64 2.72 -1.43 -21.99
CA PHE A 64 3.13 -2.82 -22.25
C PHE A 64 2.33 -3.81 -21.39
N PHE A 65 2.29 -3.63 -20.07
CA PHE A 65 1.54 -4.53 -19.19
C PHE A 65 0.04 -4.47 -19.43
N SER A 66 -0.51 -3.30 -19.77
CA SER A 66 -1.93 -3.17 -20.17
C SER A 66 -2.26 -3.99 -21.42
N LEU A 67 -1.38 -3.96 -22.44
CA LEU A 67 -1.56 -4.73 -23.68
C LEU A 67 -1.35 -6.22 -23.45
N VAL A 68 -0.33 -6.61 -22.69
CA VAL A 68 -0.07 -8.00 -22.31
C VAL A 68 -1.15 -8.56 -21.38
N GLY A 69 -1.91 -7.69 -20.71
CA GLY A 69 -3.11 -8.07 -19.95
C GLY A 69 -4.33 -8.41 -20.80
N LEU A 70 -4.44 -7.94 -22.05
CA LEU A 70 -5.62 -8.16 -22.90
C LEU A 70 -5.98 -9.64 -23.16
N PRO A 71 -5.02 -10.58 -23.31
CA PRO A 71 -5.32 -12.00 -23.43
C PRO A 71 -6.15 -12.59 -22.28
N LEU A 72 -6.22 -11.94 -21.10
CA LEU A 72 -7.11 -12.34 -20.00
C LEU A 72 -8.59 -12.45 -20.44
N ILE A 73 -9.01 -11.68 -21.46
CA ILE A 73 -10.38 -11.74 -21.99
C ILE A 73 -10.74 -13.16 -22.46
N PHE A 74 -9.76 -13.88 -23.04
CA PHE A 74 -9.96 -15.19 -23.67
C PHE A 74 -9.71 -16.38 -22.73
N VAL A 75 -9.31 -16.15 -21.47
CA VAL A 75 -9.03 -17.22 -20.51
C VAL A 75 -10.34 -17.72 -19.91
N HIS A 76 -10.68 -18.99 -20.12
CA HIS A 76 -11.99 -19.52 -19.74
C HIS A 76 -12.08 -19.97 -18.27
N PHE A 77 -10.96 -20.39 -17.68
CA PHE A 77 -10.91 -20.85 -16.28
C PHE A 77 -10.53 -19.69 -15.36
N ASP A 78 -11.35 -19.44 -14.34
CA ASP A 78 -11.11 -18.37 -13.37
C ASP A 78 -9.77 -18.56 -12.63
N SER A 79 -9.39 -19.82 -12.35
CA SER A 79 -8.09 -20.13 -11.73
C SER A 79 -6.90 -19.75 -12.63
N LEU A 80 -6.99 -20.00 -13.94
CA LEU A 80 -5.95 -19.64 -14.91
C LEU A 80 -5.93 -18.12 -15.14
N ALA A 81 -7.10 -17.47 -15.15
CA ALA A 81 -7.20 -16.02 -15.27
C ALA A 81 -6.55 -15.33 -14.06
N LEU A 82 -6.83 -15.82 -12.84
CA LEU A 82 -6.20 -15.30 -11.63
C LEU A 82 -4.69 -15.57 -11.61
N LEU A 83 -4.25 -16.79 -11.96
CA LEU A 83 -2.83 -17.12 -12.04
C LEU A 83 -2.11 -16.17 -13.02
N TYR A 84 -2.68 -15.99 -14.22
CA TYR A 84 -2.10 -15.10 -15.22
C TYR A 84 -2.07 -13.65 -14.72
N PHE A 85 -3.15 -13.16 -14.11
CA PHE A 85 -3.19 -11.83 -13.49
C PHE A 85 -2.11 -11.65 -12.40
N VAL A 86 -1.92 -12.64 -11.53
CA VAL A 86 -0.90 -12.61 -10.47
C VAL A 86 0.51 -12.61 -11.05
N LEU A 87 0.78 -13.41 -12.09
CA LEU A 87 2.07 -13.40 -12.79
C LEU A 87 2.34 -12.04 -13.45
N LEU A 88 1.32 -11.45 -14.08
CA LEU A 88 1.43 -10.09 -14.62
C LEU A 88 1.69 -9.06 -13.53
N LEU A 89 1.03 -9.18 -12.38
CA LEU A 89 1.24 -8.29 -11.25
C LEU A 89 2.69 -8.36 -10.72
N PHE A 90 3.25 -9.56 -10.57
CA PHE A 90 4.66 -9.73 -10.18
C PHE A 90 5.62 -9.17 -11.23
N GLY A 91 5.37 -9.46 -12.50
CA GLY A 91 6.16 -8.92 -13.60
C GLY A 91 6.13 -7.39 -13.63
N LEU A 92 4.95 -6.81 -13.40
CA LEU A 92 4.74 -5.37 -13.35
C LEU A 92 5.50 -4.76 -12.16
N ILE A 93 5.28 -5.26 -10.93
CA ILE A 93 6.00 -4.78 -9.74
C ILE A 93 7.52 -4.86 -9.94
N GLY A 94 8.02 -6.00 -10.44
CA GLY A 94 9.43 -6.22 -10.70
C GLY A 94 10.00 -5.28 -11.77
N ALA A 95 9.29 -5.06 -12.87
CA ALA A 95 9.74 -4.19 -13.96
C ALA A 95 9.77 -2.70 -13.55
N PHE A 96 8.77 -2.25 -12.80
CA PHE A 96 8.72 -0.89 -12.27
C PHE A 96 9.84 -0.63 -11.26
N TYR A 97 9.98 -1.52 -10.26
CA TYR A 97 11.05 -1.43 -9.26
C TYR A 97 12.44 -1.55 -9.90
N GLY A 98 12.64 -2.47 -10.83
CA GLY A 98 13.89 -2.62 -11.56
C GLY A 98 14.24 -1.38 -12.39
N THR A 99 13.24 -0.73 -12.99
CA THR A 99 13.43 0.54 -13.71
C THR A 99 13.83 1.66 -12.76
N GLU A 100 13.16 1.80 -11.62
CA GLU A 100 13.55 2.76 -10.59
C GLU A 100 15.01 2.55 -10.17
N VAL A 101 15.36 1.32 -9.77
CA VAL A 101 16.74 0.97 -9.39
C VAL A 101 17.74 1.31 -10.49
N HIS A 102 17.45 0.99 -11.75
CA HIS A 102 18.34 1.33 -12.88
C HIS A 102 18.59 2.83 -13.00
N PHE A 103 17.54 3.65 -12.83
CA PHE A 103 17.64 5.11 -12.92
C PHE A 103 18.29 5.74 -11.68
N ILE A 104 18.15 5.14 -10.49
CA ILE A 104 18.93 5.49 -9.30
C ILE A 104 20.43 5.32 -9.59
N HIS A 105 20.83 4.22 -10.22
CA HIS A 105 22.24 4.01 -10.58
C HIS A 105 22.71 5.02 -11.64
N LYS A 106 21.89 5.34 -12.65
CA LYS A 106 22.22 6.38 -13.64
C LYS A 106 22.40 7.75 -12.97
N MET A 107 21.52 8.12 -12.05
CA MET A 107 21.60 9.40 -11.34
C MET A 107 22.85 9.46 -10.44
N ASN A 108 23.14 8.39 -9.71
CA ASN A 108 24.36 8.30 -8.91
C ASN A 108 25.65 8.38 -9.75
N ARG A 109 25.66 7.79 -10.95
CA ARG A 109 26.80 7.95 -11.89
C ARG A 109 26.96 9.40 -12.34
N LEU A 110 25.86 10.06 -12.71
CA LEU A 110 25.87 11.46 -13.10
C LEU A 110 26.39 12.35 -11.96
N LYS A 111 25.90 12.14 -10.72
CA LYS A 111 26.36 12.83 -9.51
C LYS A 111 27.88 12.71 -9.32
N ARG A 112 28.44 11.51 -9.50
CA ARG A 112 29.89 11.27 -9.37
C ARG A 112 30.69 11.94 -10.49
N GLN A 113 30.23 11.81 -11.74
CA GLN A 113 30.91 12.39 -12.92
C GLN A 113 31.01 13.92 -12.84
N GLN A 114 29.99 14.56 -12.28
CA GLN A 114 29.90 16.02 -12.18
C GLN A 114 30.43 16.58 -10.85
N GLY A 115 30.93 15.73 -9.95
CA GLY A 115 31.46 16.16 -8.65
C GLY A 115 30.41 16.73 -7.70
N TRP A 116 29.13 16.34 -7.83
CA TRP A 116 28.02 16.86 -7.02
C TRP A 116 27.88 16.17 -5.65
N ALA A 117 28.97 15.67 -5.08
CA ALA A 117 28.95 15.09 -3.75
C ALA A 117 28.75 16.18 -2.69
N LEU A 118 27.84 15.95 -1.75
CA LEU A 118 27.63 16.84 -0.61
C LEU A 118 28.39 16.30 0.61
N PRO A 119 28.92 17.18 1.48
CA PRO A 119 29.54 16.73 2.71
C PRO A 119 28.54 15.97 3.57
N ALA A 120 29.00 14.88 4.18
CA ALA A 120 28.21 14.15 5.15
C ALA A 120 28.38 14.82 6.52
N THR A 121 27.33 15.51 6.96
CA THR A 121 27.26 16.05 8.32
C THR A 121 26.89 14.92 9.30
N THR A 122 27.81 14.58 10.19
CA THR A 122 27.61 13.52 11.20
C THR A 122 26.86 14.03 12.44
N GLU A 123 26.85 15.34 12.67
CA GLU A 123 26.25 15.96 13.85
C GLU A 123 24.94 16.67 13.49
N LYS A 124 23.83 16.17 14.03
CA LYS A 124 22.51 16.80 13.95
C LYS A 124 22.14 17.29 15.34
N VAL A 125 22.17 18.61 15.54
CA VAL A 125 21.68 19.23 16.78
C VAL A 125 20.16 19.28 16.70
N VAL A 126 19.50 18.67 17.67
CA VAL A 126 18.03 18.60 17.75
C VAL A 126 17.57 19.35 18.98
N ASP A 127 16.62 20.28 18.82
CA ASP A 127 15.96 20.91 19.94
C ASP A 127 15.11 19.87 20.70
N THR A 128 15.42 19.65 21.98
CA THR A 128 14.71 18.71 22.85
C THR A 128 13.23 19.08 23.07
N GLN A 129 12.86 20.36 22.92
CA GLN A 129 11.46 20.80 23.01
C GLN A 129 10.57 20.15 21.94
N LEU A 130 11.14 19.81 20.78
CA LEU A 130 10.45 19.10 19.72
C LEU A 130 9.99 17.69 20.16
N VAL A 131 10.75 17.06 21.06
CA VAL A 131 10.38 15.76 21.64
C VAL A 131 9.29 15.91 22.70
N LEU A 132 9.37 16.95 23.54
CA LEU A 132 8.39 17.22 24.60
C LEU A 132 7.02 17.63 24.04
N THR A 133 6.99 18.34 22.92
CA THR A 133 5.77 18.82 22.27
C THR A 133 5.20 17.84 21.23
N LYS A 134 5.80 16.65 21.11
CA LYS A 134 5.39 15.58 20.19
C LYS A 134 3.93 15.18 20.39
N ASN A 135 3.26 14.83 19.29
CA ASN A 135 1.88 14.29 19.25
C ASN A 135 0.77 15.25 19.69
N ARG A 136 1.03 16.54 19.93
CA ARG A 136 -0.02 17.52 20.30
C ARG A 136 -1.11 17.70 19.23
N ARG A 137 -0.76 17.51 17.95
CA ARG A 137 -1.68 17.57 16.80
C ARG A 137 -2.12 16.19 16.27
N LEU A 138 -1.77 15.12 16.98
CA LEU A 138 -2.26 13.78 16.67
C LEU A 138 -3.78 13.74 16.92
N LEU A 139 -4.55 13.15 16.01
CA LEU A 139 -5.98 12.96 16.27
C LEU A 139 -6.18 12.09 17.50
N SER A 140 -7.22 12.37 18.30
CA SER A 140 -7.51 11.59 19.51
C SER A 140 -7.82 10.13 19.19
N LEU A 141 -7.34 9.21 20.03
CA LEU A 141 -7.63 7.78 19.93
C LEU A 141 -9.14 7.49 20.04
N ASN A 142 -9.91 8.37 20.70
CA ASN A 142 -11.35 8.21 20.90
C ASN A 142 -12.14 8.11 19.59
N TRP A 143 -11.61 8.66 18.48
CA TRP A 143 -12.24 8.53 17.16
C TRP A 143 -12.35 7.07 16.68
N PHE A 144 -11.42 6.19 17.10
CA PHE A 144 -11.53 4.77 16.80
C PHE A 144 -12.68 4.10 17.55
N GLY A 145 -13.16 4.67 18.65
CA GLY A 145 -14.37 4.19 19.32
C GLY A 145 -15.58 4.25 18.39
N GLY A 146 -15.71 5.30 17.58
CA GLY A 146 -16.80 5.41 16.61
C GLY A 146 -16.72 4.39 15.48
N SER A 147 -15.54 4.21 14.86
CA SER A 147 -15.39 3.18 13.81
C SER A 147 -15.50 1.76 14.35
N GLY A 148 -15.00 1.51 15.57
CA GLY A 148 -15.15 0.24 16.28
C GLY A 148 -16.62 -0.08 16.57
N SER A 149 -17.42 0.89 17.01
CA SER A 149 -18.86 0.70 17.22
C SER A 149 -19.59 0.35 15.92
N LEU A 150 -19.31 1.06 14.83
CA LEU A 150 -19.90 0.75 13.51
C LEU A 150 -19.53 -0.66 13.04
N LEU A 151 -18.26 -1.03 13.21
CA LEU A 151 -17.77 -2.37 12.90
C LEU A 151 -18.54 -3.42 13.71
N LEU A 152 -18.62 -3.27 15.04
CA LEU A 152 -19.32 -4.23 15.90
C LEU A 152 -20.81 -4.36 15.53
N ILE A 153 -21.50 -3.25 15.30
CA ILE A 153 -22.90 -3.26 14.86
C ILE A 153 -23.06 -4.06 13.56
N GLY A 154 -22.24 -3.76 12.54
CA GLY A 154 -22.32 -4.46 11.27
C GLY A 154 -21.95 -5.93 11.35
N LEU A 155 -20.98 -6.31 12.19
CA LEU A 155 -20.62 -7.71 12.42
C LEU A 155 -21.76 -8.49 13.08
N VAL A 156 -22.41 -7.89 14.08
CA VAL A 156 -23.60 -8.47 14.73
C VAL A 156 -24.74 -8.61 13.73
N SER A 157 -24.99 -7.60 12.90
CA SER A 157 -25.99 -7.67 11.83
C SER A 157 -25.69 -8.81 10.84
N ASN A 158 -24.44 -8.94 10.39
CA ASN A 158 -24.05 -10.04 9.50
C ASN A 158 -24.26 -11.41 10.14
N TYR A 159 -23.97 -11.57 11.43
CA TYR A 159 -24.24 -12.84 12.14
C TYR A 159 -25.72 -13.25 12.04
N PHE A 160 -26.64 -12.30 12.27
CA PHE A 160 -28.07 -12.57 12.20
C PHE A 160 -28.60 -12.76 10.78
N THR A 161 -28.01 -12.08 9.78
CA THR A 161 -28.49 -12.12 8.39
C THR A 161 -27.86 -13.24 7.56
N LEU A 162 -26.56 -13.49 7.72
CA LEU A 162 -25.78 -14.42 6.90
C LEU A 162 -25.45 -15.73 7.63
N GLY A 163 -25.70 -15.80 8.94
CA GLY A 163 -25.37 -16.95 9.78
C GLY A 163 -23.87 -17.07 10.13
N TRP A 164 -23.56 -17.94 11.08
CA TRP A 164 -22.20 -18.10 11.62
C TRP A 164 -21.18 -18.53 10.56
N ALA A 165 -21.51 -19.56 9.77
CA ALA A 165 -20.59 -20.18 8.81
C ALA A 165 -20.00 -19.16 7.81
N THR A 166 -20.81 -18.19 7.38
CA THR A 166 -20.41 -17.11 6.46
C THR A 166 -19.78 -15.92 7.19
N SER A 167 -20.25 -15.61 8.40
CA SER A 167 -19.85 -14.39 9.11
C SER A 167 -18.50 -14.49 9.80
N TRP A 168 -18.14 -15.64 10.38
CA TRP A 168 -16.93 -15.74 11.21
C TRP A 168 -15.61 -15.41 10.49
N PRO A 169 -15.38 -15.82 9.21
CA PRO A 169 -14.13 -15.47 8.52
C PRO A 169 -14.09 -13.97 8.22
N LEU A 170 -15.23 -13.40 7.82
CA LEU A 170 -15.36 -11.97 7.54
C LEU A 170 -15.16 -11.14 8.82
N MET A 171 -15.73 -11.57 9.95
CA MET A 171 -15.52 -10.96 11.26
C MET A 171 -14.05 -10.94 11.63
N LEU A 172 -13.36 -12.08 11.54
CA LEU A 172 -11.93 -12.17 11.85
C LEU A 172 -11.12 -11.25 10.95
N ALA A 173 -11.34 -11.29 9.63
CA ALA A 173 -10.61 -10.45 8.67
C ALA A 173 -10.82 -8.95 8.95
N LEU A 174 -12.06 -8.51 9.16
CA LEU A 174 -12.36 -7.10 9.41
C LEU A 174 -11.84 -6.61 10.75
N LEU A 175 -11.88 -7.44 11.81
CA LEU A 175 -11.30 -7.11 13.11
C LEU A 175 -9.78 -6.99 13.03
N LEU A 176 -9.10 -7.89 12.32
CA LEU A 176 -7.65 -7.81 12.10
C LEU A 176 -7.28 -6.56 11.29
N CYS A 177 -8.02 -6.25 10.23
CA CYS A 177 -7.81 -5.03 9.44
C CYS A 177 -8.05 -3.75 10.26
N TRP A 178 -9.08 -3.72 11.11
CA TRP A 178 -9.33 -2.59 12.00
C TRP A 178 -8.22 -2.45 13.06
N GLY A 179 -7.78 -3.56 13.64
CA GLY A 179 -6.62 -3.62 14.53
C GLY A 179 -5.33 -3.15 13.85
N LEU A 180 -5.16 -3.40 12.56
CA LEU A 180 -4.04 -2.89 11.77
C LEU A 180 -4.07 -1.35 11.68
N PHE A 181 -5.23 -0.72 11.46
CA PHE A 181 -5.33 0.74 11.48
C PHE A 181 -4.94 1.34 12.84
N LEU A 182 -5.32 0.68 13.94
CA LEU A 182 -4.86 1.06 15.28
C LEU A 182 -3.35 0.90 15.43
N LEU A 183 -2.80 -0.24 15.00
CA LEU A 183 -1.35 -0.49 15.05
C LEU A 183 -0.58 0.57 14.26
N LEU A 184 -1.03 0.90 13.04
CA LEU A 184 -0.42 1.92 12.21
C LEU A 184 -0.54 3.32 12.84
N TYR A 185 -1.67 3.64 13.48
CA TYR A 185 -1.80 4.87 14.28
C TYR A 185 -0.75 4.93 15.40
N TRP A 186 -0.52 3.82 16.12
CA TRP A 186 0.52 3.74 17.14
C TRP A 186 1.93 3.88 16.55
N VAL A 187 2.20 3.30 15.38
CA VAL A 187 3.46 3.48 14.66
C VAL A 187 3.67 4.97 14.35
N VAL A 188 2.65 5.67 13.83
CA VAL A 188 2.71 7.12 13.56
C VAL A 188 3.00 7.91 14.83
N ALA A 189 2.32 7.61 15.94
CA ALA A 189 2.57 8.24 17.24
C ALA A 189 4.00 7.96 17.77
N ALA A 190 4.57 6.79 17.44
CA ALA A 190 5.91 6.39 17.83
C ALA A 190 7.02 6.99 16.96
N LEU A 191 6.73 7.41 15.72
CA LEU A 191 7.74 7.96 14.79
C LEU A 191 8.66 9.02 15.44
N PRO A 192 9.94 9.08 15.08
CA PRO A 192 10.86 10.10 15.57
C PRO A 192 10.43 11.51 15.12
N VAL A 193 10.93 12.53 15.81
CA VAL A 193 10.73 13.92 15.40
C VAL A 193 11.80 14.29 14.36
N ARG A 194 11.40 15.03 13.32
CA ARG A 194 12.27 15.49 12.23
C ARG A 194 12.85 16.87 12.57
N ALA A 195 14.17 16.97 12.66
CA ALA A 195 14.87 18.25 12.74
C ALA A 195 15.52 18.55 11.38
N LEU A 196 14.90 19.41 10.59
CA LEU A 196 15.29 19.67 9.19
C LEU A 196 15.83 21.10 9.02
N THR A 197 15.34 22.02 9.82
CA THR A 197 15.65 23.45 9.75
C THR A 197 16.47 23.89 10.96
N THR A 198 17.05 25.10 10.89
CA THR A 198 17.71 25.73 12.04
C THR A 198 16.73 26.43 12.99
N GLN A 199 15.43 26.41 12.67
CA GLN A 199 14.39 27.14 13.38
C GLN A 199 13.37 26.14 13.96
N PRO A 200 13.35 25.92 15.29
CA PRO A 200 12.52 24.89 15.92
C PRO A 200 11.01 25.01 15.66
N GLU A 201 10.50 26.22 15.45
CA GLU A 201 9.08 26.45 15.16
C GLU A 201 8.63 25.83 13.84
N HIS A 202 9.49 25.88 12.82
CA HIS A 202 9.22 25.28 11.51
C HIS A 202 9.28 23.77 11.57
N ASP A 203 10.28 23.22 12.24
CA ASP A 203 10.37 21.78 12.48
C ASP A 203 9.14 21.27 13.25
N ARG A 204 8.66 22.03 14.26
CA ARG A 204 7.43 21.70 14.97
C ARG A 204 6.22 21.66 14.03
N SER A 205 6.04 22.68 13.20
CA SER A 205 4.96 22.77 12.23
C SER A 205 4.96 21.59 11.25
N LEU A 206 6.13 21.20 10.72
CA LEU A 206 6.29 20.05 9.82
C LEU A 206 5.94 18.72 10.51
N ASN A 207 6.37 18.53 11.75
CA ASN A 207 6.08 17.29 12.48
C ASN A 207 4.61 17.19 12.87
N ASP A 208 4.00 18.31 13.26
CA ASP A 208 2.58 18.39 13.60
C ASP A 208 1.70 18.10 12.37
N ALA A 209 1.99 18.73 11.23
CA ALA A 209 1.26 18.52 9.98
C ALA A 209 1.35 17.06 9.49
N TYR A 210 2.54 16.47 9.57
CA TYR A 210 2.78 15.07 9.20
C TYR A 210 1.98 14.10 10.06
N ARG A 211 2.07 14.24 11.40
CA ARG A 211 1.34 13.38 12.35
C ARG A 211 -0.16 13.53 12.22
N GLN A 212 -0.65 14.76 12.03
CA GLN A 212 -2.07 15.01 11.84
C GLN A 212 -2.57 14.35 10.55
N THR A 213 -1.80 14.45 9.47
CA THR A 213 -2.13 13.83 8.17
C THR A 213 -2.23 12.32 8.29
N TRP A 214 -1.19 11.66 8.79
CA TRP A 214 -1.19 10.21 8.92
C TRP A 214 -2.23 9.70 9.92
N SER A 215 -2.38 10.33 11.09
CA SER A 215 -3.42 9.92 12.07
C SER A 215 -4.84 10.12 11.53
N ARG A 216 -5.10 11.20 10.78
CA ARG A 216 -6.39 11.42 10.10
C ARG A 216 -6.68 10.32 9.07
N GLN A 217 -5.68 9.91 8.28
CA GLN A 217 -5.86 8.82 7.32
C GLN A 217 -6.16 7.48 8.01
N MET A 218 -5.50 7.19 9.13
CA MET A 218 -5.80 5.97 9.90
C MET A 218 -7.24 5.98 10.45
N VAL A 219 -7.68 7.13 10.99
CA VAL A 219 -9.04 7.29 11.50
C VAL A 219 -10.06 7.14 10.36
N ILE A 220 -9.97 7.93 9.29
CA ILE A 220 -10.93 7.87 8.18
C ILE A 220 -10.95 6.48 7.53
N GLY A 221 -9.77 5.87 7.33
CA GLY A 221 -9.66 4.50 6.82
C GLY A 221 -10.37 3.47 7.71
N SER A 222 -10.25 3.62 9.04
CA SER A 222 -10.97 2.75 9.98
C SER A 222 -12.49 2.89 9.88
N TYR A 223 -13.03 4.08 9.57
CA TYR A 223 -14.46 4.29 9.34
C TYR A 223 -14.92 3.67 8.02
N MET A 224 -14.15 3.84 6.94
CA MET A 224 -14.45 3.19 5.65
C MET A 224 -14.52 1.67 5.79
N LEU A 225 -13.60 1.09 6.56
CA LEU A 225 -13.60 -0.33 6.89
C LEU A 225 -14.76 -0.71 7.83
N GLY A 226 -14.99 0.08 8.89
CA GLY A 226 -15.99 -0.22 9.92
C GLY A 226 -17.44 -0.20 9.41
N VAL A 227 -17.72 0.57 8.35
CA VAL A 227 -19.05 0.61 7.71
C VAL A 227 -19.30 -0.58 6.78
N LEU A 228 -18.24 -1.21 6.25
CA LEU A 228 -18.35 -2.30 5.27
C LEU A 228 -19.30 -3.44 5.69
N PRO A 229 -19.24 -4.02 6.90
CA PRO A 229 -20.13 -5.13 7.24
C PRO A 229 -21.61 -4.70 7.31
N LEU A 230 -21.90 -3.46 7.70
CA LEU A 230 -23.25 -2.93 7.64
C LEU A 230 -23.73 -2.78 6.19
N VAL A 231 -22.86 -2.30 5.30
CA VAL A 231 -23.15 -2.27 3.85
C VAL A 231 -23.47 -3.67 3.32
N VAL A 232 -22.68 -4.68 3.71
CA VAL A 232 -22.93 -6.08 3.32
C VAL A 232 -24.31 -6.54 3.80
N THR A 233 -24.68 -6.30 5.06
CA THR A 233 -26.05 -6.59 5.53
C THR A 233 -27.10 -5.86 4.69
N LEU A 234 -26.95 -4.56 4.46
CA LEU A 234 -27.95 -3.78 3.74
C LEU A 234 -28.10 -4.21 2.27
N THR A 235 -27.06 -4.78 1.65
CA THR A 235 -27.15 -5.29 0.28
C THR A 235 -28.04 -6.51 0.15
N THR A 236 -28.34 -7.24 1.23
CA THR A 236 -29.32 -8.34 1.21
C THR A 236 -30.75 -7.82 1.08
N ILE A 237 -30.98 -6.54 1.39
CA ILE A 237 -32.27 -5.85 1.23
C ILE A 237 -32.28 -5.08 -0.10
N THR A 238 -31.26 -4.24 -0.32
CA THR A 238 -31.15 -3.36 -1.48
C THR A 238 -29.75 -3.45 -2.07
N PHE A 239 -29.60 -4.26 -3.12
CA PHE A 239 -28.30 -4.53 -3.72
C PHE A 239 -27.55 -3.27 -4.19
N SER A 240 -28.26 -2.22 -4.64
CA SER A 240 -27.64 -0.99 -5.17
C SER A 240 -26.79 -0.21 -4.16
N ILE A 241 -26.94 -0.48 -2.85
CA ILE A 241 -26.13 0.12 -1.78
C ILE A 241 -24.64 -0.18 -1.97
N ILE A 242 -24.28 -1.33 -2.55
CA ILE A 242 -22.88 -1.65 -2.83
C ILE A 242 -22.23 -0.64 -3.77
N TYR A 243 -22.96 -0.15 -4.78
CA TYR A 243 -22.42 0.82 -5.73
C TYR A 243 -22.18 2.18 -5.08
N VAL A 244 -23.05 2.60 -4.15
CA VAL A 244 -22.85 3.81 -3.36
C VAL A 244 -21.58 3.69 -2.51
N TYR A 245 -21.40 2.55 -1.84
CA TYR A 245 -20.18 2.29 -1.07
C TYR A 245 -18.93 2.27 -1.95
N LEU A 246 -18.97 1.65 -3.13
CA LEU A 246 -17.84 1.65 -4.06
C LEU A 246 -17.47 3.07 -4.52
N VAL A 247 -18.46 3.93 -4.79
CA VAL A 247 -18.20 5.35 -5.08
C VAL A 247 -17.54 6.05 -3.89
N LEU A 248 -18.00 5.81 -2.66
CA LEU A 248 -17.37 6.35 -1.45
C LEU A 248 -15.93 5.87 -1.28
N VAL A 249 -15.64 4.60 -1.57
CA VAL A 249 -14.27 4.07 -1.55
C VAL A 249 -13.39 4.76 -2.60
N ILE A 250 -13.90 4.99 -3.81
CA ILE A 250 -13.16 5.73 -4.84
C ILE A 250 -12.86 7.16 -4.38
N ILE A 251 -13.85 7.87 -3.84
CA ILE A 251 -13.68 9.22 -3.28
C ILE A 251 -12.64 9.21 -2.16
N PHE A 252 -12.68 8.21 -1.27
CA PHE A 252 -11.70 8.05 -0.21
C PHE A 252 -10.28 7.81 -0.75
N CYS A 253 -10.11 6.95 -1.75
CA CYS A 253 -8.81 6.73 -2.39
C CYS A 253 -8.26 8.01 -3.03
N VAL A 254 -9.10 8.79 -3.73
CA VAL A 254 -8.71 10.09 -4.30
C VAL A 254 -8.33 11.07 -3.18
N TYR A 255 -9.10 11.11 -2.10
CA TYR A 255 -8.80 11.93 -0.93
C TYR A 255 -7.46 11.56 -0.28
N LEU A 256 -7.15 10.27 -0.11
CA LEU A 256 -5.86 9.83 0.44
C LEU A 256 -4.69 10.38 -0.37
N VAL A 257 -4.75 10.23 -1.69
CA VAL A 257 -3.71 10.75 -2.60
C VAL A 257 -3.61 12.27 -2.50
N TYR A 258 -4.75 12.97 -2.51
CA TYR A 258 -4.79 14.42 -2.35
C TYR A 258 -4.16 14.87 -1.02
N ASP A 259 -4.49 14.21 0.09
CA ASP A 259 -4.03 14.57 1.43
C ASP A 259 -2.50 14.39 1.56
N LEU A 260 -1.95 13.34 0.96
CA LEU A 260 -0.49 13.12 0.87
C LEU A 260 0.20 14.15 -0.02
N ILE A 261 -0.37 14.50 -1.18
CA ILE A 261 0.18 15.55 -2.07
C ILE A 261 0.14 16.91 -1.38
N ARG A 262 -0.95 17.23 -0.67
CA ARG A 262 -1.10 18.47 0.09
C ARG A 262 0.00 18.60 1.14
N GLU A 263 0.28 17.52 1.87
CA GLU A 263 1.32 17.50 2.90
C GLU A 263 2.72 17.60 2.30
N ARG A 264 3.02 16.87 1.22
CA ARG A 264 4.27 17.04 0.45
C ARG A 264 4.49 18.49 0.01
N ASN A 265 3.47 19.10 -0.59
CA ASN A 265 3.55 20.49 -1.07
C ASN A 265 3.69 21.50 0.08
N PHE A 266 3.11 21.21 1.25
CA PHE A 266 3.31 22.01 2.44
C PHE A 266 4.76 21.93 2.93
N GLU A 267 5.34 20.73 3.00
CA GLU A 267 6.74 20.53 3.36
C GLU A 267 7.69 21.21 2.36
N ASP A 268 7.44 21.07 1.04
CA ASP A 268 8.26 21.72 0.01
C ASP A 268 8.23 23.26 0.09
N ARG A 269 7.07 23.87 0.38
CA ARG A 269 6.98 25.32 0.56
C ARG A 269 7.76 25.79 1.79
N LEU A 270 7.56 25.12 2.92
CA LEU A 270 8.21 25.52 4.16
C LEU A 270 9.72 25.32 4.10
N LEU A 271 10.21 24.26 3.43
CA LEU A 271 11.65 24.02 3.26
C LEU A 271 12.26 24.90 2.17
N GLY A 272 11.51 25.26 1.13
CA GLY A 272 11.99 26.11 0.03
C GLY A 272 12.31 27.55 0.43
N GLU A 273 11.70 28.04 1.52
CA GLU A 273 11.97 29.37 2.09
C GLU A 273 13.30 29.43 2.85
N PHE A 274 13.92 28.28 3.17
CA PHE A 274 15.20 28.21 3.85
C PHE A 274 16.30 27.74 2.91
N ALA A 275 17.43 28.45 2.90
CA ALA A 275 18.66 27.94 2.33
C ALA A 275 19.01 26.63 3.06
N LEU A 276 18.78 25.49 2.39
CA LEU A 276 19.06 24.13 2.84
C LEU A 276 20.57 23.93 3.12
N LYS A 277 21.08 24.55 4.19
CA LYS A 277 22.42 24.30 4.72
C LYS A 277 22.52 22.90 5.37
N THR A 278 21.40 22.18 5.48
CA THR A 278 21.25 20.88 6.14
C THR A 278 21.03 19.71 5.17
N THR A 279 21.14 19.89 3.84
CA THR A 279 21.08 18.74 2.92
C THR A 279 22.31 17.88 3.10
N THR A 280 22.18 16.87 3.96
CA THR A 280 23.22 15.91 4.26
C THR A 280 23.12 14.77 3.27
N ASP A 281 24.27 14.31 2.77
CA ASP A 281 24.32 13.14 1.91
C ASP A 281 24.12 11.84 2.73
N GLU A 282 22.86 11.40 2.80
CA GLU A 282 22.48 10.12 3.41
C GLU A 282 22.42 8.96 2.39
N ASP A 283 22.82 9.16 1.11
CA ASP A 283 22.65 8.18 0.02
C ASP A 283 23.25 6.81 0.34
N ARG A 284 24.31 6.77 1.15
CA ARG A 284 24.97 5.52 1.59
C ARG A 284 24.02 4.54 2.31
N PHE A 285 22.99 5.05 2.97
CA PHE A 285 22.02 4.27 3.74
C PHE A 285 20.81 3.86 2.89
N TRP A 286 20.69 4.37 1.67
CA TRP A 286 19.56 4.10 0.77
C TRP A 286 20.05 3.24 -0.39
N ARG A 287 19.88 1.93 -0.26
CA ARG A 287 20.30 0.96 -1.28
C ARG A 287 19.07 0.41 -1.98
N TYR A 288 18.98 0.61 -3.29
CA TYR A 288 17.84 0.14 -4.10
C TYR A 288 16.49 0.71 -3.62
N ALA A 289 16.43 2.00 -3.31
CA ALA A 289 15.26 2.66 -2.69
C ALA A 289 14.85 2.09 -1.31
N MET A 290 15.69 1.27 -0.66
CA MET A 290 15.43 0.74 0.68
C MET A 290 16.39 1.33 1.71
N TYR A 291 15.86 1.72 2.87
CA TYR A 291 16.66 2.23 3.98
C TYR A 291 17.34 1.09 4.73
N ASN A 292 18.65 1.19 4.89
CA ASN A 292 19.48 0.22 5.58
C ASN A 292 20.58 0.96 6.36
N ASN A 293 20.31 1.22 7.65
CA ASN A 293 21.29 1.79 8.55
C ASN A 293 21.35 1.01 9.89
N PRO A 294 22.38 0.16 10.08
CA PRO A 294 22.56 -0.58 11.32
C PRO A 294 22.82 0.28 12.57
N SER A 295 23.37 1.49 12.40
CA SER A 295 23.64 2.40 13.53
C SER A 295 22.39 3.18 13.96
N ASP A 296 21.39 3.31 13.07
CA ASP A 296 20.11 3.90 13.42
C ASP A 296 19.24 2.90 14.19
N ARG A 297 18.98 3.21 15.46
CA ARG A 297 18.14 2.38 16.33
C ARG A 297 16.64 2.52 16.02
N ARG A 298 16.22 3.39 15.11
CA ARG A 298 14.81 3.55 14.75
C ARG A 298 14.39 2.41 13.81
N LEU A 299 13.21 1.83 14.08
CA LEU A 299 12.64 0.77 13.25
C LEU A 299 11.92 1.34 12.03
N PHE A 300 11.12 2.39 12.24
CA PHE A 300 10.44 3.13 11.19
C PHE A 300 11.04 4.52 11.08
N VAL A 301 11.34 4.95 9.86
CA VAL A 301 11.90 6.27 9.55
C VAL A 301 11.06 6.94 8.46
N PRO A 302 10.92 8.27 8.47
CA PRO A 302 10.34 8.97 7.34
C PRO A 302 11.11 8.67 6.06
N ASP A 303 10.39 8.46 4.97
CA ASP A 303 10.99 8.18 3.68
C ASP A 303 11.66 9.43 3.10
N ARG A 304 12.70 9.23 2.30
CA ARG A 304 13.42 10.30 1.62
C ARG A 304 12.66 10.80 0.40
N VAL A 305 11.89 9.94 -0.26
CA VAL A 305 11.01 10.31 -1.37
C VAL A 305 9.55 10.37 -0.92
N GLY A 306 8.92 11.49 -1.22
CA GLY A 306 7.55 11.76 -0.78
C GLY A 306 7.43 11.79 0.74
N THR A 307 6.31 11.24 1.21
CA THR A 307 5.81 11.41 2.58
C THR A 307 5.64 10.06 3.31
N ASN A 308 6.16 9.00 2.70
CA ASN A 308 6.06 7.62 3.16
C ASN A 308 6.84 7.36 4.45
N ILE A 309 6.70 6.13 4.95
CA ILE A 309 7.45 5.61 6.10
C ILE A 309 8.22 4.38 5.62
N SER A 310 9.53 4.37 5.81
CA SER A 310 10.40 3.26 5.45
C SER A 310 10.73 2.42 6.67
N LEU A 311 10.84 1.11 6.47
CA LEU A 311 11.33 0.16 7.46
C LEU A 311 12.86 0.12 7.39
N ASN A 312 13.54 0.24 8.54
CA ASN A 312 14.99 0.12 8.60
C ASN A 312 15.43 -1.34 8.52
N LEU A 313 15.85 -1.78 7.34
CA LEU A 313 16.35 -3.13 7.08
C LEU A 313 17.76 -3.37 7.63
N GLY A 314 18.41 -2.35 8.19
CA GLY A 314 19.66 -2.49 8.94
C GLY A 314 19.48 -3.16 10.30
N ARG A 315 18.24 -3.19 10.84
CA ARG A 315 17.93 -3.80 12.13
C ARG A 315 17.40 -5.23 11.97
N PRO A 316 17.72 -6.16 12.90
CA PRO A 316 17.15 -7.51 12.90
C PRO A 316 15.62 -7.51 12.89
N ALA A 317 14.99 -6.67 13.71
CA ALA A 317 13.53 -6.54 13.75
C ALA A 317 12.95 -6.08 12.39
N GLY A 318 13.61 -5.16 11.69
CA GLY A 318 13.18 -4.71 10.36
C GLY A 318 13.25 -5.84 9.32
N LYS A 319 14.32 -6.63 9.34
CA LYS A 319 14.45 -7.81 8.47
C LYS A 319 13.36 -8.86 8.76
N ILE A 320 13.07 -9.13 10.03
CA ILE A 320 12.04 -10.09 10.44
C ILE A 320 10.66 -9.60 9.98
N ILE A 321 10.29 -8.34 10.27
CA ILE A 321 9.00 -7.77 9.87
C ILE A 321 8.85 -7.78 8.35
N GLY A 322 9.88 -7.35 7.62
CA GLY A 322 9.87 -7.38 6.15
C GLY A 322 9.72 -8.80 5.59
N GLY A 323 10.50 -9.75 6.12
CA GLY A 323 10.45 -11.15 5.71
C GLY A 323 9.11 -11.82 6.01
N VAL A 324 8.58 -11.65 7.22
CA VAL A 324 7.25 -12.16 7.61
C VAL A 324 6.16 -11.55 6.72
N THR A 325 6.20 -10.24 6.48
CA THR A 325 5.23 -9.58 5.60
C THR A 325 5.27 -10.16 4.18
N LEU A 326 6.48 -10.37 3.62
CA LEU A 326 6.65 -10.99 2.31
C LEU A 326 6.09 -12.41 2.28
N VAL A 327 6.43 -13.25 3.27
CA VAL A 327 5.94 -14.63 3.35
C VAL A 327 4.43 -14.68 3.50
N LEU A 328 3.83 -13.81 4.31
CA LEU A 328 2.37 -13.76 4.48
C LEU A 328 1.66 -13.34 3.18
N VAL A 329 2.16 -12.33 2.48
CA VAL A 329 1.58 -11.88 1.20
C VAL A 329 1.70 -12.97 0.14
N LEU A 330 2.87 -13.58 -0.01
CA LEU A 330 3.07 -14.69 -0.96
C LEU A 330 2.23 -15.90 -0.58
N GLY A 331 2.18 -16.27 0.70
CA GLY A 331 1.38 -17.38 1.21
C GLY A 331 -0.11 -17.20 0.95
N LEU A 332 -0.63 -15.98 1.15
CA LEU A 332 -2.02 -15.67 0.83
C LEU A 332 -2.28 -15.76 -0.68
N LEU A 333 -1.42 -15.16 -1.51
CA LEU A 333 -1.57 -15.17 -2.97
C LEU A 333 -1.51 -16.60 -3.53
N PHE A 334 -0.47 -17.37 -3.18
CA PHE A 334 -0.33 -18.76 -3.63
C PHE A 334 -1.40 -19.66 -3.02
N GLY A 335 -1.83 -19.41 -1.78
CA GLY A 335 -2.94 -20.11 -1.15
C GLY A 335 -4.24 -19.93 -1.93
N VAL A 336 -4.61 -18.69 -2.28
CA VAL A 336 -5.83 -18.41 -3.05
C VAL A 336 -5.74 -19.01 -4.46
N VAL A 337 -4.65 -18.75 -5.18
CA VAL A 337 -4.45 -19.27 -6.55
C VAL A 337 -4.43 -20.80 -6.56
N GLY A 338 -3.67 -21.42 -5.65
CA GLY A 338 -3.54 -22.86 -5.54
C GLY A 338 -4.86 -23.55 -5.20
N ASN A 339 -5.66 -22.97 -4.29
CA ASN A 339 -7.00 -23.49 -4.00
C ASN A 339 -7.90 -23.42 -5.24
N LEU A 340 -7.95 -22.29 -5.96
CA LEU A 340 -8.76 -22.19 -7.17
C LEU A 340 -8.31 -23.18 -8.26
N LEU A 341 -7.00 -23.37 -8.45
CA LEU A 341 -6.47 -24.39 -9.37
C LEU A 341 -6.89 -25.81 -8.96
N ALA A 342 -6.87 -26.10 -7.65
CA ALA A 342 -7.32 -27.39 -7.15
C ALA A 342 -8.84 -27.59 -7.34
N LEU A 343 -9.65 -26.52 -7.25
CA LEU A 343 -11.08 -26.58 -7.57
C LEU A 343 -11.33 -26.92 -9.04
N ASP A 344 -10.61 -26.24 -9.95
CA ASP A 344 -10.81 -26.41 -11.40
C ASP A 344 -10.21 -27.72 -11.93
N PHE A 345 -9.04 -28.15 -11.41
CA PHE A 345 -8.26 -29.25 -11.99
C PHE A 345 -7.99 -30.44 -11.05
N GLY A 346 -8.26 -30.32 -9.75
CA GLY A 346 -7.88 -31.32 -8.73
C GLY A 346 -8.74 -32.59 -8.70
N GLY A 347 -9.58 -32.85 -9.71
CA GLY A 347 -10.43 -34.04 -9.81
C GLY A 347 -11.56 -34.14 -8.78
N GLY A 348 -11.63 -33.22 -7.81
CA GLY A 348 -12.63 -33.16 -6.75
C GLY A 348 -13.78 -32.19 -7.01
N GLY A 349 -13.91 -31.64 -8.23
CA GLY A 349 -14.94 -30.64 -8.58
C GLY A 349 -16.36 -31.05 -8.19
N ILE A 350 -17.30 -30.10 -8.22
CA ILE A 350 -18.69 -30.36 -7.82
C ILE A 350 -19.26 -31.53 -8.64
N ARG A 351 -19.40 -32.68 -7.99
CA ARG A 351 -19.93 -33.92 -8.57
C ARG A 351 -21.24 -34.21 -7.88
N ALA A 352 -22.31 -34.13 -8.65
CA ALA A 352 -23.58 -34.71 -8.29
C ALA A 352 -23.69 -36.06 -8.99
N SER A 353 -23.78 -37.16 -8.23
CA SER A 353 -24.16 -38.46 -8.79
C SER A 353 -25.49 -38.88 -8.20
N ALA A 354 -26.48 -39.11 -9.06
CA ALA A 354 -27.76 -39.66 -8.67
C ALA A 354 -27.78 -41.17 -8.96
N THR A 355 -28.08 -41.96 -7.94
CA THR A 355 -28.45 -43.37 -8.06
C THR A 355 -29.95 -43.52 -7.83
N THR A 356 -30.50 -44.72 -8.08
CA THR A 356 -31.93 -45.00 -7.89
C THR A 356 -32.41 -44.70 -6.47
N GLU A 357 -31.53 -44.83 -5.48
CA GLU A 357 -31.85 -44.69 -4.05
C GLU A 357 -31.37 -43.37 -3.41
N GLN A 358 -30.29 -42.76 -3.92
CA GLN A 358 -29.65 -41.60 -3.28
C GLN A 358 -28.97 -40.64 -4.27
N VAL A 359 -28.96 -39.36 -3.92
CA VAL A 359 -28.18 -38.31 -4.57
C VAL A 359 -26.97 -38.00 -3.70
N THR A 360 -25.77 -38.18 -4.26
CA THR A 360 -24.50 -37.82 -3.63
C THR A 360 -24.00 -36.52 -4.21
N LEU A 361 -23.84 -35.50 -3.36
CA LEU A 361 -23.24 -34.22 -3.69
C LEU A 361 -21.85 -34.16 -3.05
N LYS A 362 -20.82 -34.12 -3.88
CA LYS A 362 -19.43 -33.96 -3.45
C LYS A 362 -18.88 -32.68 -4.03
N ALA A 363 -18.36 -31.79 -3.18
CA ALA A 363 -17.61 -30.63 -3.62
C ALA A 363 -16.24 -30.60 -2.91
N PRO A 364 -15.23 -29.94 -3.49
CA PRO A 364 -13.93 -29.81 -2.83
C PRO A 364 -14.07 -29.01 -1.53
N GLY A 365 -13.36 -29.43 -0.48
CA GLY A 365 -13.31 -28.69 0.79
C GLY A 365 -14.59 -28.77 1.65
N THR A 366 -15.57 -29.59 1.26
CA THR A 366 -16.80 -29.79 2.03
C THR A 366 -17.06 -31.27 2.31
N ALA A 367 -17.87 -31.56 3.33
CA ALA A 367 -18.34 -32.92 3.59
C ALA A 367 -19.23 -33.40 2.44
N THR A 368 -19.12 -34.69 2.09
CA THR A 368 -20.00 -35.29 1.07
C THR A 368 -21.41 -35.42 1.62
N SER A 369 -22.38 -34.80 0.95
CA SER A 369 -23.79 -34.88 1.34
C SER A 369 -24.48 -36.00 0.58
N GLN A 370 -25.14 -36.90 1.31
CA GLN A 370 -25.97 -37.97 0.75
C GLN A 370 -27.44 -37.69 1.09
N ILE A 371 -28.25 -37.48 0.06
CA ILE A 371 -29.69 -37.21 0.20
C ILE A 371 -30.43 -38.43 -0.34
N LYS A 372 -31.25 -39.08 0.50
CA LYS A 372 -32.10 -40.20 0.04
C LYS A 372 -33.13 -39.67 -0.95
N ARG A 373 -33.31 -40.37 -2.08
CA ARG A 373 -34.19 -39.90 -3.16
C ARG A 373 -35.65 -39.72 -2.73
N GLN A 374 -36.10 -40.48 -1.73
CA GLN A 374 -37.42 -40.36 -1.10
C GLN A 374 -37.64 -39.02 -0.36
N GLN A 375 -36.58 -38.28 -0.05
CA GLN A 375 -36.64 -36.98 0.64
C GLN A 375 -36.62 -35.79 -0.34
N ILE A 376 -36.44 -36.06 -1.64
CA ILE A 376 -36.42 -35.07 -2.70
C ILE A 376 -37.83 -35.04 -3.29
N LYS A 377 -38.60 -33.98 -2.97
CA LYS A 377 -39.95 -33.76 -3.51
C LYS A 377 -39.91 -33.29 -4.96
#